data_AF-A0A9D1A5V5-F1
#
_entry.id   AF-A0A9D1A5V5-F1
#
_cell.length_a   1.000
_cell.length_b   1.000
_cell.length_c   1.000
_cell.angle_alpha   90.00
_cell.angle_beta   90.00
_cell.angle_gamma   90.00
#
_symmetry.space_group_name_H-M   'P 1'
#
loop_
_entity.id
_entity.type
_entity.pdbx_description
1 polymer ?
#
loop_
_entity_poly.entity_id
_entity_poly.type
_entity_poly.pdbx_seq_one_letter_code
_entity_poly.pdbx_strand_id
1 'polypeptide(L)'
;MIESQTDSSESGTDASEEIPAEAATEGTAASEPAESAEESNVSEAAAEPEEPAEGTGGTLVAYFSWSGNTEQMAQMIQEETGADLFEIQPATPYTDDYDTLLDVAQQEQADNARPEVASQVESWDSYDVVFVGYPDWWSDAPMLIYSFLEAYDWEGKTLVPFCTSGGSGFGRSLEKLPDSAPGAEILEGLHVSGSSVGSAGAEVADWISSLGIE
;
A
#
# COMPACT_ATOMS: atom_id res chain seq x y z
N MET A 1 -10.11 24.78 -62.88
CA MET A 1 -10.44 26.21 -62.81
C MET A 1 -10.34 26.57 -61.33
N ILE A 2 -9.16 27.04 -60.94
CA ILE A 2 -8.81 28.46 -60.63
C ILE A 2 -9.19 28.77 -59.17
N GLU A 3 -8.23 28.84 -58.23
CA GLU A 3 -7.37 30.01 -57.88
C GLU A 3 -8.17 31.09 -57.11
N SER A 4 -7.67 31.77 -56.07
CA SER A 4 -6.33 31.95 -55.48
C SER A 4 -6.40 31.81 -53.93
N GLN A 5 -5.40 31.47 -53.11
CA GLN A 5 -4.01 31.95 -52.95
C GLN A 5 -3.82 33.41 -52.51
N THR A 6 -2.75 33.61 -51.70
CA THR A 6 -2.04 34.84 -51.24
C THR A 6 -2.35 35.37 -49.82
N ASP A 7 -1.36 35.82 -49.00
CA ASP A 7 0.10 35.54 -48.95
C ASP A 7 0.74 36.08 -47.64
N SER A 8 2.05 35.82 -47.42
CA SER A 8 3.04 36.55 -46.59
C SER A 8 3.02 36.31 -45.06
N SER A 9 4.08 35.90 -44.33
CA SER A 9 5.53 36.31 -44.26
C SER A 9 5.78 37.48 -43.29
N GLU A 10 6.90 37.67 -42.58
CA GLU A 10 8.25 37.02 -42.47
C GLU A 10 8.88 37.43 -41.09
N SER A 11 10.09 37.08 -40.58
CA SER A 11 11.28 36.28 -40.99
C SER A 11 12.16 35.93 -39.75
N GLY A 12 13.30 35.23 -39.94
CA GLY A 12 14.44 35.08 -38.98
C GLY A 12 14.57 33.71 -38.32
N THR A 13 15.65 32.90 -38.38
CA THR A 13 17.14 33.09 -38.47
C THR A 13 17.73 33.78 -37.24
N ASP A 14 18.81 33.32 -36.57
CA ASP A 14 19.77 32.22 -36.83
C ASP A 14 20.49 31.85 -35.48
N ALA A 15 21.46 30.94 -35.30
CA ALA A 15 22.36 30.16 -36.17
C ALA A 15 22.76 28.79 -35.53
N SER A 16 24.04 28.40 -35.54
CA SER A 16 24.66 27.28 -34.78
C SER A 16 26.12 27.61 -34.45
N GLU A 17 26.69 27.08 -33.36
CA GLU A 17 28.16 27.04 -33.13
C GLU A 17 28.55 25.84 -32.23
N GLU A 18 29.83 25.46 -32.21
CA GLU A 18 30.31 24.10 -31.88
C GLU A 18 31.00 23.92 -30.50
N ILE A 19 31.36 22.66 -30.23
CA ILE A 19 32.11 22.14 -29.07
C ILE A 19 33.57 22.63 -29.06
N PRO A 20 34.26 22.54 -27.90
CA PRO A 20 35.34 21.55 -27.83
C PRO A 20 35.39 20.77 -26.51
N ALA A 21 36.22 19.72 -26.48
CA ALA A 21 36.45 18.85 -25.32
C ALA A 21 37.92 18.88 -24.85
N GLU A 22 38.16 18.49 -23.59
CA GLU A 22 39.47 18.03 -23.08
C GLU A 22 39.27 16.80 -22.16
N ALA A 23 40.35 16.10 -21.81
CA ALA A 23 40.31 14.73 -21.29
C ALA A 23 41.47 14.35 -20.35
N ALA A 24 41.33 13.19 -19.69
CA ALA A 24 42.32 12.52 -18.82
C ALA A 24 42.56 13.22 -17.46
N THR A 25 43.15 12.59 -16.43
CA THR A 25 43.96 11.36 -16.35
C THR A 25 43.59 10.41 -15.20
N GLU A 26 44.09 9.17 -15.28
CA GLU A 26 44.02 8.14 -14.23
C GLU A 26 44.80 8.50 -12.94
N GLY A 27 44.48 7.80 -11.85
CA GLY A 27 45.31 7.69 -10.63
C GLY A 27 44.95 6.41 -9.87
N THR A 28 45.95 5.59 -9.50
CA THR A 28 45.74 4.25 -8.92
C THR A 28 46.65 3.98 -7.72
N ALA A 29 46.27 3.01 -6.89
CA ALA A 29 47.01 2.44 -5.75
C ALA A 29 47.29 3.38 -4.56
N ALA A 30 47.56 2.90 -3.33
CA ALA A 30 47.14 1.67 -2.63
C ALA A 30 47.53 1.74 -1.13
N SER A 31 46.92 0.87 -0.33
CA SER A 31 47.40 0.36 0.97
C SER A 31 47.30 1.23 2.25
N GLU A 32 47.11 0.49 3.33
CA GLU A 32 46.97 0.81 4.77
C GLU A 32 48.40 0.95 5.44
N PRO A 33 48.63 0.97 6.78
CA PRO A 33 47.73 0.74 7.93
C PRO A 33 48.01 1.59 9.22
N ALA A 34 47.56 1.06 10.39
CA ALA A 34 47.94 1.36 11.79
C ALA A 34 47.24 2.55 12.50
N GLU A 35 46.97 2.55 13.82
CA GLU A 35 46.86 1.49 14.87
C GLU A 35 46.23 2.14 16.14
N SER A 36 45.88 1.34 17.17
CA SER A 36 45.38 1.72 18.52
C SER A 36 43.93 2.23 18.56
N ALA A 37 42.92 1.50 19.04
CA ALA A 37 42.76 0.73 20.30
C ALA A 37 42.53 1.59 21.56
N GLU A 38 41.37 1.38 22.20
CA GLU A 38 41.20 1.21 23.64
C GLU A 38 40.10 0.17 23.90
N GLU A 39 40.21 -0.60 24.99
CA GLU A 39 39.15 -1.47 25.48
C GLU A 39 38.14 -0.69 26.33
N SER A 40 36.87 -1.08 26.31
CA SER A 40 35.90 -0.69 27.34
C SER A 40 34.90 -1.81 27.57
N ASN A 41 35.31 -2.76 28.42
CA ASN A 41 34.51 -3.89 28.87
C ASN A 41 33.31 -3.39 29.72
N VAL A 42 32.08 -3.67 29.27
CA VAL A 42 30.87 -3.49 30.08
C VAL A 42 29.99 -4.74 30.03
N SER A 43 30.16 -5.57 31.06
CA SER A 43 29.15 -6.39 31.70
C SER A 43 28.22 -7.22 30.80
N GLU A 44 28.58 -8.49 30.63
CA GLU A 44 27.64 -9.58 30.36
C GLU A 44 26.54 -9.62 31.44
N ALA A 45 25.38 -9.04 31.12
CA ALA A 45 24.15 -9.26 31.87
C ALA A 45 23.37 -10.34 31.11
N ALA A 46 23.29 -11.54 31.70
CA ALA A 46 22.47 -12.60 31.15
C ALA A 46 20.99 -12.16 31.20
N ALA A 47 20.40 -11.92 30.04
CA ALA A 47 18.95 -11.87 29.94
C ALA A 47 18.42 -13.27 30.28
N GLU A 48 17.67 -13.37 31.38
CA GLU A 48 16.82 -14.52 31.60
C GLU A 48 15.79 -14.56 30.44
N PRO A 49 15.36 -15.75 29.97
CA PRO A 49 14.33 -15.80 28.97
C PRO A 49 13.04 -15.23 29.58
N GLU A 50 12.62 -14.07 29.09
CA GLU A 50 11.24 -13.60 29.24
C GLU A 50 10.35 -14.74 28.74
N GLU A 51 9.64 -15.42 29.64
CA GLU A 51 8.58 -16.34 29.22
C GLU A 51 7.55 -15.52 28.43
N PRO A 52 7.02 -16.02 27.31
CA PRO A 52 6.06 -15.26 26.54
C PRO A 52 4.89 -14.89 27.44
N ALA A 53 4.65 -13.58 27.60
CA ALA A 53 3.39 -13.13 28.16
C ALA A 53 2.27 -13.76 27.32
N GLU A 54 1.23 -14.27 27.99
CA GLU A 54 0.00 -14.73 27.32
C GLU A 54 -0.68 -13.50 26.72
N GLY A 55 -0.21 -13.12 25.53
CA GLY A 55 -0.55 -11.87 24.88
C GLY A 55 -1.90 -11.94 24.19
N THR A 56 -2.66 -10.85 24.31
CA THR A 56 -3.56 -10.43 23.25
C THR A 56 -2.76 -10.39 21.94
N GLY A 57 -3.25 -11.07 20.89
CA GLY A 57 -2.56 -11.05 19.60
C GLY A 57 -2.51 -9.64 19.02
N GLY A 58 -1.53 -9.41 18.16
CA GLY A 58 -1.33 -8.11 17.53
C GLY A 58 -2.53 -7.68 16.68
N THR A 59 -2.67 -6.37 16.50
CA THR A 59 -3.52 -5.80 15.46
C THR A 59 -2.66 -5.41 14.26
N LEU A 60 -3.12 -5.75 13.06
CA LEU A 60 -2.50 -5.37 11.78
C LEU A 60 -3.46 -4.50 10.97
N VAL A 61 -2.93 -3.48 10.29
CA VAL A 61 -3.62 -2.73 9.24
C VAL A 61 -2.97 -3.05 7.90
N ALA A 62 -3.57 -3.98 7.14
CA ALA A 62 -3.16 -4.32 5.80
C ALA A 62 -4.00 -3.54 4.78
N TYR A 63 -3.39 -2.79 3.87
CA TYR A 63 -4.15 -1.95 2.93
C TYR A 63 -3.51 -1.87 1.53
N PHE A 64 -4.33 -1.70 0.50
CA PHE A 64 -3.90 -1.29 -0.84
C PHE A 64 -4.39 0.14 -1.13
N SER A 65 -3.54 0.98 -1.72
CA SER A 65 -3.89 2.35 -2.10
C SER A 65 -3.27 2.73 -3.45
N TRP A 66 -4.10 3.09 -4.42
CA TRP A 66 -3.63 3.58 -5.73
C TRP A 66 -3.47 5.11 -5.78
N SER A 67 -4.20 5.85 -4.93
CA SER A 67 -4.23 7.33 -4.96
C SER A 67 -4.12 7.98 -3.57
N GLY A 68 -3.48 7.32 -2.60
CA GLY A 68 -3.27 7.83 -1.24
C GLY A 68 -4.50 7.89 -0.31
N ASN A 69 -5.73 7.78 -0.83
CA ASN A 69 -6.94 7.86 0.00
C ASN A 69 -7.04 6.72 1.02
N THR A 70 -6.84 5.47 0.60
CA THR A 70 -6.89 4.32 1.51
C THR A 70 -5.72 4.30 2.47
N GLU A 71 -4.53 4.70 2.01
CA GLU A 71 -3.33 4.90 2.84
C GLU A 71 -3.60 5.88 3.99
N GLN A 72 -4.18 7.04 3.70
CA GLN A 72 -4.49 8.04 4.72
C GLN A 72 -5.51 7.54 5.75
N MET A 73 -6.48 6.72 5.32
CA MET A 73 -7.42 6.06 6.25
C MET A 73 -6.73 4.95 7.07
N ALA A 74 -5.82 4.19 6.47
CA ALA A 74 -5.03 3.17 7.14
C ALA A 74 -4.11 3.77 8.22
N GLN A 75 -3.49 4.93 7.93
CA GLN A 75 -2.69 5.71 8.88
C GLN A 75 -3.54 6.19 10.07
N MET A 76 -4.77 6.67 9.84
CA MET A 76 -5.68 7.03 10.96
C MET A 76 -6.04 5.83 11.83
N ILE A 77 -6.31 4.66 11.24
CA ILE A 77 -6.56 3.42 12.00
C ILE A 77 -5.31 3.04 12.79
N GLN A 78 -4.11 3.15 12.21
CA GLN A 78 -2.85 2.89 12.89
C GLN A 78 -2.62 3.83 14.08
N GLU A 79 -2.88 5.13 13.92
CA GLU A 79 -2.70 6.13 14.98
C GLU A 79 -3.63 5.89 16.19
N GLU A 80 -4.87 5.44 15.97
CA GLU A 80 -5.85 5.16 17.04
C GLU A 80 -5.67 3.76 17.68
N THR A 81 -5.16 2.76 16.95
CA THR A 81 -4.98 1.38 17.46
C THR A 81 -3.58 1.06 17.96
N GLY A 82 -2.55 1.78 17.49
CA GLY A 82 -1.15 1.41 17.70
C GLY A 82 -0.69 0.18 16.90
N ALA A 83 -1.47 -0.25 15.90
CA ALA A 83 -1.24 -1.45 15.10
C ALA A 83 0.03 -1.40 14.23
N ASP A 84 0.47 -2.57 13.75
CA ASP A 84 1.40 -2.67 12.63
C ASP A 84 0.71 -2.25 11.33
N LEU A 85 1.47 -1.72 10.37
CA LEU A 85 0.95 -1.23 9.08
C LEU A 85 1.67 -1.94 7.92
N PHE A 86 0.88 -2.55 7.01
CA PHE A 86 1.37 -3.29 5.86
C PHE A 86 0.72 -2.80 4.57
N GLU A 87 1.52 -2.40 3.58
CA GLU A 87 1.02 -2.06 2.25
C GLU A 87 0.98 -3.30 1.36
N ILE A 88 -0.21 -3.66 0.89
CA ILE A 88 -0.48 -4.72 -0.07
C ILE A 88 -0.12 -4.22 -1.46
N GLN A 89 1.16 -4.32 -1.83
CA GLN A 89 1.67 -3.92 -3.14
C GLN A 89 1.55 -5.07 -4.16
N PRO A 90 1.16 -4.82 -5.42
CA PRO A 90 1.18 -5.84 -6.48
C PRO A 90 2.61 -6.05 -7.03
N ALA A 91 2.97 -7.31 -7.32
CA ALA A 91 4.29 -7.68 -7.87
C ALA A 91 4.54 -7.10 -9.27
N THR A 92 3.47 -6.79 -10.02
CA THR A 92 3.50 -5.92 -11.19
C THR A 92 2.69 -4.66 -10.87
N PRO A 93 3.30 -3.46 -10.80
CA PRO A 93 2.58 -2.23 -10.53
C PRO A 93 1.41 -1.99 -11.49
N TYR A 94 0.28 -1.54 -10.93
CA TYR A 94 -0.82 -0.99 -11.71
C TYR A 94 -0.38 0.29 -12.46
N THR A 95 -1.10 0.63 -13.52
CA THR A 95 -0.83 1.84 -14.32
C THR A 95 -1.21 3.12 -13.56
N ASP A 96 -0.47 4.20 -13.80
CA ASP A 96 -0.79 5.56 -13.31
C ASP A 96 -1.92 6.25 -14.10
N ASP A 97 -2.31 5.69 -15.26
CA ASP A 97 -3.39 6.22 -16.09
C ASP A 97 -4.76 5.68 -15.64
N TYR A 98 -5.65 6.58 -15.19
CA TYR A 98 -6.94 6.23 -14.58
C TYR A 98 -7.89 5.48 -15.53
N ASP A 99 -7.98 5.89 -16.79
CA ASP A 99 -8.89 5.24 -17.75
C ASP A 99 -8.38 3.82 -18.08
N THR A 100 -7.06 3.65 -18.27
CA THR A 100 -6.44 2.33 -18.45
C THR A 100 -6.55 1.46 -17.20
N LEU A 101 -6.48 2.04 -16.00
CA LEU A 101 -6.69 1.33 -14.73
C LEU A 101 -8.11 0.75 -14.63
N LEU A 102 -9.12 1.53 -15.03
CA LEU A 102 -10.51 1.08 -15.01
C LEU A 102 -10.75 -0.13 -15.93
N ASP A 103 -10.14 -0.13 -17.13
CA ASP A 103 -10.19 -1.27 -18.05
C ASP A 103 -9.49 -2.51 -17.46
N VAL A 104 -8.30 -2.34 -16.86
CA VAL A 104 -7.56 -3.44 -16.20
C VAL A 104 -8.39 -4.03 -15.04
N ALA A 105 -8.90 -3.19 -14.13
CA ALA A 105 -9.69 -3.63 -12.99
C ALA A 105 -10.99 -4.34 -13.41
N GLN A 106 -11.62 -3.90 -14.51
CA GLN A 106 -12.81 -4.57 -15.06
C GLN A 106 -12.46 -5.95 -15.64
N GLN A 107 -11.35 -6.07 -16.37
CA GLN A 107 -10.90 -7.34 -16.93
C GLN A 107 -10.48 -8.32 -15.83
N GLU A 108 -9.76 -7.87 -14.81
CA GLU A 108 -9.40 -8.70 -13.65
C GLU A 108 -10.63 -9.26 -12.92
N GLN A 109 -11.69 -8.44 -12.73
CA GLN A 109 -12.95 -8.92 -12.15
C GLN A 109 -13.70 -9.89 -13.10
N ALA A 110 -13.66 -9.66 -14.40
CA ALA A 110 -14.34 -10.52 -15.39
C ALA A 110 -13.71 -11.92 -15.50
N ASP A 111 -12.38 -12.00 -15.41
CA ASP A 111 -11.62 -13.26 -15.44
C ASP A 111 -11.53 -13.95 -14.06
N ASN A 112 -11.99 -13.28 -12.99
CA ASN A 112 -11.73 -13.65 -11.59
C ASN A 112 -10.21 -13.86 -11.33
N ALA A 113 -9.41 -12.89 -11.77
CA ALA A 113 -7.96 -12.94 -11.64
C ALA A 113 -7.49 -12.98 -10.18
N ARG A 114 -6.23 -13.37 -10.00
CA ARG A 114 -5.47 -13.23 -8.74
C ARG A 114 -4.09 -12.62 -9.06
N PRO A 115 -3.98 -11.27 -9.10
CA PRO A 115 -2.69 -10.59 -9.25
C PRO A 115 -1.74 -10.99 -8.13
N GLU A 116 -0.46 -11.24 -8.44
CA GLU A 116 0.55 -11.63 -7.46
C GLU A 116 0.88 -10.45 -6.53
N VAL A 117 0.99 -10.69 -5.22
CA VAL A 117 1.39 -9.70 -4.21
C VAL A 117 2.92 -9.66 -4.12
N ALA A 118 3.51 -8.47 -4.02
CA ALA A 118 4.97 -8.26 -4.04
C ALA A 118 5.69 -8.73 -2.76
N SER A 119 4.94 -8.84 -1.66
CA SER A 119 5.44 -9.06 -0.30
C SER A 119 4.45 -9.92 0.50
N GLN A 120 4.91 -10.45 1.63
CA GLN A 120 4.06 -11.14 2.60
C GLN A 120 4.22 -10.49 3.98
N VAL A 121 3.16 -10.53 4.79
CA VAL A 121 3.18 -10.21 6.22
C VAL A 121 4.11 -11.20 6.94
N GLU A 122 5.16 -10.69 7.58
CA GLU A 122 5.99 -11.49 8.48
C GLU A 122 5.21 -11.79 9.77
N SER A 123 5.42 -12.98 10.34
CA SER A 123 4.76 -13.41 11.59
C SER A 123 3.23 -13.40 11.59
N TRP A 124 2.56 -13.61 10.44
CA TRP A 124 1.09 -13.63 10.30
C TRP A 124 0.31 -14.23 11.48
N ASP A 125 0.78 -15.38 12.00
CA ASP A 125 0.11 -16.11 13.08
C ASP A 125 -0.07 -15.28 14.36
N SER A 126 0.78 -14.27 14.64
CA SER A 126 0.70 -13.43 15.83
C SER A 126 -0.36 -12.33 15.80
N TYR A 127 -1.09 -12.15 14.70
CA TYR A 127 -2.15 -11.13 14.60
C TYR A 127 -3.54 -11.73 14.80
N ASP A 128 -4.28 -11.30 15.82
CA ASP A 128 -5.66 -11.76 16.07
C ASP A 128 -6.69 -10.90 15.33
N VAL A 129 -6.38 -9.62 15.09
CA VAL A 129 -7.23 -8.65 14.38
C VAL A 129 -6.49 -8.08 13.19
N VAL A 130 -7.09 -8.17 12.00
CA VAL A 130 -6.53 -7.65 10.75
C VAL A 130 -7.55 -6.73 10.08
N PHE A 131 -7.26 -5.44 10.10
CA PHE A 131 -7.95 -4.44 9.29
C PHE A 131 -7.52 -4.60 7.83
N VAL A 132 -8.47 -4.64 6.89
CA VAL A 132 -8.22 -4.85 5.45
C VAL A 132 -8.77 -3.68 4.62
N GLY A 133 -7.88 -2.84 4.11
CA GLY A 133 -8.19 -1.58 3.44
C GLY A 133 -8.07 -1.61 1.91
N TYR A 134 -9.05 -1.05 1.21
CA TYR A 134 -8.98 -0.91 -0.26
C TYR A 134 -9.79 0.28 -0.83
N PRO A 135 -9.50 0.74 -2.07
CA PRO A 135 -10.42 1.53 -2.85
C PRO A 135 -11.55 0.65 -3.44
N ASP A 136 -12.79 1.14 -3.52
CA ASP A 136 -13.84 0.48 -4.32
C ASP A 136 -13.56 0.63 -5.82
N TRP A 137 -13.35 -0.48 -6.52
CA TRP A 137 -13.21 -0.53 -7.97
C TRP A 137 -14.39 -1.32 -8.56
N TRP A 138 -15.20 -0.66 -9.39
CA TRP A 138 -16.40 -1.26 -10.00
C TRP A 138 -17.41 -1.88 -9.00
N SER A 139 -17.61 -1.26 -7.84
CA SER A 139 -18.50 -1.78 -6.78
C SER A 139 -18.05 -3.16 -6.27
N ASP A 140 -16.76 -3.27 -5.95
CA ASP A 140 -16.06 -4.44 -5.42
C ASP A 140 -14.66 -4.06 -4.91
N ALA A 141 -13.98 -5.00 -4.25
CA ALA A 141 -12.56 -4.84 -3.95
C ALA A 141 -11.69 -5.09 -5.21
N PRO A 142 -10.49 -4.49 -5.31
CA PRO A 142 -9.50 -4.81 -6.33
C PRO A 142 -9.06 -6.27 -6.22
N MET A 143 -8.78 -6.93 -7.34
CA MET A 143 -8.54 -8.39 -7.32
C MET A 143 -7.28 -8.79 -6.53
N LEU A 144 -6.32 -7.88 -6.40
CA LEU A 144 -5.16 -7.98 -5.50
C LEU A 144 -5.55 -8.24 -4.03
N ILE A 145 -6.69 -7.73 -3.55
CA ILE A 145 -7.16 -7.97 -2.18
C ILE A 145 -7.54 -9.44 -2.00
N TYR A 146 -8.26 -10.04 -2.96
CA TYR A 146 -8.58 -11.48 -2.87
C TYR A 146 -7.32 -12.34 -2.94
N SER A 147 -6.30 -11.95 -3.73
CA SER A 147 -4.98 -12.60 -3.70
C SER A 147 -4.28 -12.50 -2.34
N PHE A 148 -4.38 -11.35 -1.66
CA PHE A 148 -3.84 -11.17 -0.32
C PHE A 148 -4.57 -12.04 0.70
N LEU A 149 -5.90 -12.01 0.72
CA LEU A 149 -6.71 -12.80 1.67
C LEU A 149 -6.47 -14.31 1.51
N GLU A 150 -6.46 -14.81 0.27
CA GLU A 150 -6.27 -16.24 -0.05
C GLU A 150 -4.81 -16.73 0.13
N ALA A 151 -3.87 -15.84 0.46
CA ALA A 151 -2.49 -16.20 0.78
C ALA A 151 -2.27 -16.62 2.24
N TYR A 152 -3.29 -16.50 3.10
CA TYR A 152 -3.20 -16.72 4.54
C TYR A 152 -4.29 -17.64 5.10
N ASP A 153 -4.02 -18.22 6.27
CA ASP A 153 -5.03 -18.91 7.08
C ASP A 153 -5.74 -17.90 8.00
N TRP A 154 -7.07 -17.95 8.02
CA TRP A 154 -7.94 -17.06 8.78
C TRP A 154 -8.69 -17.77 9.92
N GLU A 155 -8.49 -19.07 10.14
CA GLU A 155 -9.15 -19.78 11.24
C GLU A 155 -8.87 -19.11 12.60
N GLY A 156 -9.92 -18.55 13.22
CA GLY A 156 -9.86 -17.89 14.53
C GLY A 156 -9.38 -16.43 14.50
N LYS A 157 -9.15 -15.84 13.33
CA LYS A 157 -8.76 -14.42 13.18
C LYS A 157 -9.95 -13.51 12.88
N THR A 158 -9.84 -12.24 13.23
CA THR A 158 -10.86 -11.21 12.98
C THR A 158 -10.47 -10.37 11.77
N LEU A 159 -11.36 -10.22 10.80
CA LEU A 159 -11.19 -9.37 9.62
C LEU A 159 -12.07 -8.13 9.73
N VAL A 160 -11.45 -6.95 9.70
CA VAL A 160 -12.16 -5.66 9.81
C VAL A 160 -12.02 -4.87 8.50
N PRO A 161 -12.98 -4.94 7.56
CA PRO A 161 -12.81 -4.33 6.25
C PRO A 161 -13.01 -2.81 6.32
N PHE A 162 -12.20 -2.05 5.58
CA PHE A 162 -12.43 -0.61 5.37
C PHE A 162 -12.24 -0.21 3.91
N CYS A 163 -13.06 0.73 3.45
CA CYS A 163 -13.14 1.06 2.03
C CYS A 163 -13.16 2.56 1.77
N THR A 164 -12.37 3.03 0.81
CA THR A 164 -12.48 4.39 0.28
C THR A 164 -13.11 4.39 -1.11
N SER A 165 -14.03 5.31 -1.42
CA SER A 165 -14.63 5.35 -2.77
C SER A 165 -15.18 6.70 -3.21
N GLY A 166 -15.65 6.78 -4.47
CA GLY A 166 -16.41 7.91 -4.99
C GLY A 166 -17.84 8.05 -4.40
N GLY A 167 -18.24 7.17 -3.48
CA GLY A 167 -19.57 7.17 -2.84
C GLY A 167 -20.37 5.86 -2.99
N SER A 168 -19.78 4.82 -3.59
CA SER A 168 -20.39 3.50 -3.82
C SER A 168 -20.53 2.61 -2.57
N GLY A 169 -19.95 3.00 -1.43
CA GLY A 169 -19.80 2.09 -0.29
C GLY A 169 -18.78 0.98 -0.59
N PHE A 170 -19.03 -0.20 -0.01
CA PHE A 170 -18.28 -1.43 -0.24
C PHE A 170 -18.68 -2.20 -1.52
N GLY A 171 -19.78 -1.81 -2.19
CA GLY A 171 -20.32 -2.55 -3.33
C GLY A 171 -20.64 -4.01 -2.98
N ARG A 172 -20.03 -4.95 -3.71
CA ARG A 172 -20.15 -6.41 -3.53
C ARG A 172 -19.09 -7.02 -2.61
N SER A 173 -18.09 -6.24 -2.18
CA SER A 173 -16.91 -6.79 -1.49
C SER A 173 -17.27 -7.56 -0.22
N LEU A 174 -18.15 -7.02 0.63
CA LEU A 174 -18.64 -7.68 1.85
C LEU A 174 -19.35 -9.02 1.59
N GLU A 175 -19.90 -9.26 0.39
CA GLU A 175 -20.48 -10.54 0.01
C GLU A 175 -19.41 -11.59 -0.37
N LYS A 176 -18.20 -11.13 -0.76
CA LYS A 176 -17.09 -11.95 -1.27
C LYS A 176 -15.93 -12.17 -0.30
N LEU A 177 -15.68 -11.22 0.62
CA LEU A 177 -14.64 -11.38 1.65
C LEU A 177 -14.73 -12.73 2.39
N PRO A 178 -15.92 -13.28 2.74
CA PRO A 178 -16.02 -14.58 3.39
C PRO A 178 -15.51 -15.77 2.54
N ASP A 179 -15.59 -15.67 1.21
CA ASP A 179 -15.13 -16.73 0.30
C ASP A 179 -13.59 -16.75 0.17
N SER A 180 -12.95 -15.58 0.28
CA SER A 180 -11.48 -15.40 0.19
C SER A 180 -10.76 -15.39 1.53
N ALA A 181 -11.46 -15.14 2.65
CA ALA A 181 -10.95 -15.23 4.02
C ALA A 181 -11.74 -16.28 4.84
N PRO A 182 -11.75 -17.56 4.42
CA PRO A 182 -12.55 -18.60 5.07
C PRO A 182 -12.06 -18.87 6.50
N GLY A 183 -12.97 -18.79 7.47
CA GLY A 183 -12.67 -18.98 8.89
C GLY A 183 -12.55 -17.68 9.70
N ALA A 184 -12.49 -16.52 9.04
CA ALA A 184 -12.49 -15.22 9.70
C ALA A 184 -13.83 -14.89 10.39
N GLU A 185 -13.77 -14.23 11.54
CA GLU A 185 -14.89 -13.41 12.03
C GLU A 185 -14.82 -12.04 11.33
N ILE A 186 -15.83 -11.69 10.53
CA ILE A 186 -15.88 -10.42 9.79
C ILE A 186 -16.76 -9.42 10.55
N LEU A 187 -16.17 -8.32 11.02
CA LEU A 187 -16.87 -7.25 11.74
C LEU A 187 -17.45 -6.18 10.79
N GLU A 188 -18.24 -5.26 11.35
CA GLU A 188 -18.82 -4.14 10.61
C GLU A 188 -17.74 -3.19 10.08
N GLY A 189 -17.64 -3.08 8.76
CA GLY A 189 -16.63 -2.25 8.10
C GLY A 189 -17.03 -0.79 7.91
N LEU A 190 -16.05 0.12 7.96
CA LEU A 190 -16.27 1.55 7.69
C LEU A 190 -15.96 1.90 6.22
N HIS A 191 -16.88 2.62 5.59
CA HIS A 191 -16.69 3.25 4.29
C HIS A 191 -16.55 4.77 4.45
N VAL A 192 -15.54 5.36 3.82
CA VAL A 192 -15.33 6.81 3.77
C VAL A 192 -15.22 7.27 2.31
N SER A 193 -15.92 8.35 1.93
CA SER A 193 -15.74 8.90 0.58
C SER A 193 -14.34 9.52 0.42
N GLY A 194 -13.67 9.31 -0.72
CA GLY A 194 -12.32 9.84 -0.96
C GLY A 194 -12.21 11.35 -0.79
N SER A 195 -13.30 12.09 -1.07
CA SER A 195 -13.43 13.53 -0.82
C SER A 195 -13.51 13.94 0.66
N SER A 196 -13.62 12.99 1.59
CA SER A 196 -13.85 13.21 3.02
C SER A 196 -12.78 12.61 3.93
N VAL A 197 -11.90 11.72 3.42
CA VAL A 197 -10.87 11.02 4.22
C VAL A 197 -10.03 11.98 5.06
N GLY A 198 -9.57 13.11 4.49
CA GLY A 198 -8.80 14.15 5.19
C GLY A 198 -9.56 14.88 6.32
N SER A 199 -10.77 14.47 6.65
CA SER A 199 -11.57 14.93 7.80
C SER A 199 -12.20 13.78 8.61
N ALA A 200 -11.89 12.52 8.28
CA ALA A 200 -12.60 11.34 8.79
C ALA A 200 -12.09 10.81 10.14
N GLY A 201 -11.01 11.34 10.72
CA GLY A 201 -10.40 10.78 11.94
C GLY A 201 -11.37 10.57 13.11
N ALA A 202 -12.33 11.48 13.33
CA ALA A 202 -13.36 11.29 14.36
C ALA A 202 -14.35 10.15 14.04
N GLU A 203 -14.69 9.95 12.76
CA GLU A 203 -15.55 8.86 12.28
C GLU A 203 -14.82 7.50 12.38
N VAL A 204 -13.52 7.49 12.11
CA VAL A 204 -12.62 6.33 12.30
C VAL A 204 -12.49 5.97 13.78
N ALA A 205 -12.26 6.95 14.67
CA ALA A 205 -12.12 6.71 16.11
C ALA A 205 -13.44 6.25 16.78
N ASP A 206 -14.58 6.87 16.42
CA ASP A 206 -15.91 6.44 16.89
C ASP A 206 -16.23 5.01 16.39
N TRP A 207 -15.86 4.68 15.15
CA TRP A 207 -16.01 3.33 14.59
C TRP A 207 -15.15 2.28 15.31
N ILE A 208 -13.84 2.50 15.45
CA ILE A 208 -12.93 1.59 16.16
C ILE A 208 -13.43 1.34 17.60
N SER A 209 -13.85 2.41 18.28
CA SER A 209 -14.44 2.33 19.63
C SER A 209 -15.73 1.50 19.69
N SER A 210 -16.44 1.32 18.58
CA SER A 210 -17.67 0.53 18.48
C SER A 210 -17.44 -0.97 18.20
N LEU A 211 -16.26 -1.34 17.68
CA LEU A 211 -15.92 -2.73 17.34
C LEU A 211 -15.73 -3.62 18.58
N GLY A 212 -15.32 -3.03 19.71
CA GLY A 212 -15.12 -3.75 20.98
C GLY A 212 -13.91 -4.69 20.99
N ILE A 213 -12.92 -4.44 20.12
CA ILE A 213 -11.59 -5.05 20.17
C ILE A 213 -10.77 -4.44 21.33
N GLU A 214 -9.98 -5.26 22.03
CA GLU A 214 -9.16 -4.91 23.22
C GLU A 214 -7.66 -5.18 23.01
#